data_AF-A0AAU9URL3-F1
#
_entry.id   AF-A0AAU9URL3-F1
#
_cell.length_a   1.000
_cell.length_b   1.000
_cell.length_c   1.000
_cell.angle_alpha   90.00
_cell.angle_beta   90.00
_cell.angle_gamma   90.00
#
_symmetry.space_group_name_H-M   'P 1'
#
loop_
_entity.id
_entity.type
_entity.pdbx_description
1 polymer ?
#
loop_
_entity_poly.entity_id
_entity_poly.type
_entity_poly.pdbx_seq_one_letter_code
_entity_poly.pdbx_strand_id
1 'polypeptide(L)'
;MEFEDIDGMMDEFTINMQWVVDVLASIRIVYVKETHYPWITYNIKLLMRRRDEAQVRAKRTNLESRLNYYRDLKYQVVQAISREKSA
;
A
#
# COMPACT_ATOMS: atom_id res chain seq x y z
N MET A 1 -23.90 -43.85 12.61
CA MET A 1 -22.46 -43.63 12.84
C MET A 1 -22.33 -43.47 14.35
N GLU A 2 -22.04 -44.57 15.04
CA GLU A 2 -21.76 -44.53 16.47
C GLU A 2 -20.31 -44.08 16.63
N PHE A 3 -20.11 -42.98 17.35
CA PHE A 3 -18.77 -42.52 17.67
C PHE A 3 -18.33 -43.27 18.93
N GLU A 4 -17.63 -44.38 18.74
CA GLU A 4 -17.17 -45.26 19.83
C GLU A 4 -16.03 -44.64 20.65
N ASP A 5 -15.40 -43.57 20.16
CA ASP A 5 -14.25 -42.91 20.77
C ASP A 5 -14.42 -41.39 20.77
N ILE A 6 -14.09 -40.75 21.90
CA ILE A 6 -14.15 -39.29 22.07
C ILE A 6 -13.17 -38.62 21.09
N ASP A 7 -12.02 -39.26 20.86
CA ASP A 7 -11.02 -38.74 19.94
C ASP A 7 -11.57 -38.70 18.50
N GLY A 8 -12.32 -39.72 18.09
CA GLY A 8 -13.01 -39.74 16.79
C GLY A 8 -14.09 -38.67 16.65
N MET A 9 -14.80 -38.31 17.73
CA MET A 9 -15.75 -37.18 17.71
C MET A 9 -15.05 -35.83 17.55
N MET A 10 -13.92 -35.66 18.22
CA MET A 10 -13.12 -34.44 18.18
C MET A 10 -12.46 -34.24 16.82
N ASP A 11 -11.99 -35.32 16.21
CA ASP A 11 -11.43 -35.31 14.85
C ASP A 11 -12.49 -34.89 13.83
N GLU A 12 -13.68 -35.51 13.88
CA GLU A 12 -14.78 -35.19 12.97
C GLU A 12 -15.26 -33.75 13.18
N PHE A 13 -15.36 -33.28 14.42
CA PHE A 13 -15.71 -31.89 14.71
C PHE A 13 -14.68 -30.90 14.15
N THR A 14 -13.39 -31.21 14.29
CA THR A 14 -12.30 -30.37 13.81
C THR A 14 -12.28 -30.29 12.29
N ILE A 15 -12.48 -31.42 11.60
CA ILE A 15 -12.59 -31.47 10.13
C ILE A 15 -13.75 -30.61 9.64
N ASN A 16 -14.92 -30.75 10.28
CA ASN A 16 -16.11 -29.98 9.91
C ASN A 16 -15.93 -28.47 10.16
N MET A 17 -15.29 -28.08 11.26
CA MET A 17 -14.99 -26.67 11.54
C MET A 17 -13.99 -26.09 10.54
N GLN A 18 -12.96 -26.85 10.17
CA GLN A 18 -12.00 -26.43 9.14
C GLN A 18 -12.70 -26.23 7.79
N TRP A 19 -13.58 -27.15 7.39
CA TRP A 19 -14.36 -27.03 6.16
C TRP A 19 -15.27 -25.79 6.17
N VAL A 20 -15.95 -25.53 7.29
CA VAL A 20 -16.78 -24.33 7.46
C VAL A 20 -15.95 -23.06 7.32
N VAL A 21 -14.75 -23.01 7.92
CA VAL A 21 -13.83 -21.88 7.76
C VAL A 21 -13.38 -21.76 6.31
N ASP A 22 -12.99 -22.84 5.64
CA ASP A 22 -12.49 -22.79 4.26
C ASP A 22 -13.58 -22.38 3.25
N VAL A 23 -14.84 -22.76 3.49
CA VAL A 23 -15.99 -22.44 2.62
C VAL A 23 -16.59 -21.06 2.92
N LEU A 24 -16.73 -20.69 4.20
CA LEU A 24 -17.41 -19.45 4.60
C LEU A 24 -16.44 -18.29 4.85
N ALA A 25 -15.17 -18.55 5.18
CA ALA A 25 -14.20 -17.47 5.24
C ALA A 25 -13.91 -17.02 3.81
N SER A 26 -14.42 -15.84 3.46
CA SER A 26 -14.11 -15.21 2.20
C SER A 26 -12.59 -15.12 2.03
N ILE A 27 -12.05 -15.79 1.01
CA ILE A 27 -10.65 -15.59 0.60
C ILE A 27 -10.54 -14.10 0.29
N ARG A 28 -9.83 -13.37 1.14
CA ARG A 28 -9.60 -11.95 0.94
C ARG A 28 -8.56 -11.82 -0.16
N ILE A 29 -9.01 -11.82 -1.41
CA ILE A 29 -8.13 -11.69 -2.57
C ILE A 29 -7.59 -10.25 -2.58
N VAL A 30 -6.35 -10.09 -2.12
CA VAL A 30 -5.64 -8.82 -2.19
C VAL A 30 -4.94 -8.76 -3.54
N TYR A 31 -5.51 -8.03 -4.48
CA TYR A 31 -4.85 -7.74 -5.74
C TYR A 31 -3.75 -6.69 -5.51
N VAL A 32 -2.50 -7.14 -5.39
CA VAL A 32 -1.35 -6.26 -5.44
C VAL A 32 -1.10 -5.90 -6.91
N LYS A 33 -1.76 -4.84 -7.39
CA LYS A 33 -1.45 -4.25 -8.70
C LYS A 33 -0.16 -3.42 -8.55
N GLU A 34 1.00 -4.07 -8.58
CA GLU A 34 2.25 -3.36 -8.82
C GLU A 34 2.30 -2.91 -10.28
N THR A 35 1.73 -1.74 -10.56
CA THR A 35 1.93 -1.10 -11.86
C THR A 35 3.37 -0.60 -11.91
N HIS A 36 4.22 -1.27 -12.71
CA HIS A 36 5.54 -0.73 -13.03
C HIS A 36 5.37 0.52 -13.87
N TYR A 37 5.68 1.69 -13.29
CA TYR A 37 5.68 2.96 -14.00
C TYR A 37 7.10 3.30 -14.45
N PRO A 38 7.49 3.00 -15.70
CA PRO A 38 8.87 3.16 -16.15
C PRO A 38 9.37 4.62 -16.06
N TRP A 39 8.47 5.59 -16.21
CA TRP A 39 8.76 7.03 -16.05
C TRP A 39 8.94 7.48 -14.60
N ILE A 40 8.69 6.63 -13.59
CA ILE A 40 8.99 6.92 -12.19
C ILE A 40 10.39 6.37 -11.86
N THR A 41 11.39 7.05 -12.40
CA THR A 41 12.80 6.74 -12.17
C THR A 41 13.22 7.03 -10.72
N TYR A 42 14.42 6.56 -10.34
CA TYR A 42 14.97 6.82 -9.01
C TYR A 42 15.04 8.33 -8.68
N ASN A 43 15.39 9.15 -9.66
CA ASN A 43 15.49 10.60 -9.52
C ASN A 43 14.11 11.23 -9.22
N ILE A 44 13.06 10.77 -9.91
CA ILE A 44 11.69 11.20 -9.64
C ILE A 44 11.29 10.81 -8.21
N LYS A 45 11.59 9.59 -7.76
CA LYS A 45 11.32 9.15 -6.38
C LYS A 45 12.06 10.02 -5.36
N LEU A 46 13.31 10.41 -5.64
CA LEU A 46 14.08 11.30 -4.78
C LEU A 46 13.44 12.68 -4.68
N LEU A 47 13.01 13.26 -5.80
CA LEU A 47 12.31 14.55 -5.83
C LEU A 47 10.98 14.50 -5.06
N MET A 48 10.20 13.41 -5.24
CA MET A 48 8.96 13.18 -4.48
C MET A 48 9.23 13.13 -2.97
N ARG A 49 10.29 12.42 -2.54
CA ARG A 49 10.68 12.37 -1.13
C ARG A 49 11.02 13.76 -0.58
N ARG A 50 11.79 14.57 -1.32
CA ARG A 50 12.13 15.94 -0.91
C ARG A 50 10.90 16.84 -0.80
N ARG A 51 9.96 16.72 -1.74
CA ARG A 51 8.65 17.39 -1.68
C ARG A 51 7.90 17.02 -0.40
N ASP A 52 7.85 15.74 -0.04
CA ASP A 52 7.12 15.27 1.13
C ASP A 52 7.77 15.76 2.44
N GLU A 53 9.10 15.71 2.52
CA GLU A 53 9.85 16.30 3.64
C GLU A 53 9.58 17.82 3.76
N ALA A 54 9.54 18.54 2.63
CA ALA A 54 9.22 19.97 2.61
C ALA A 54 7.78 20.24 3.04
N GLN A 55 6.81 19.41 2.65
CA GLN A 55 5.41 19.53 3.08
C GLN A 55 5.28 19.37 4.58
N VAL A 56 5.90 18.34 5.16
CA VAL A 56 5.89 18.09 6.60
C VAL A 56 6.50 19.29 7.35
N ARG A 57 7.64 19.81 6.87
CA ARG A 57 8.27 21.00 7.45
C ARG A 57 7.40 22.25 7.35
N ALA A 58 6.75 22.48 6.20
CA ALA A 58 5.85 23.62 5.99
C ALA A 58 4.66 23.55 6.94
N LYS A 59 4.02 22.38 7.08
CA LYS A 59 2.90 22.18 8.03
C LYS A 59 3.30 22.40 9.49
N ARG A 60 4.52 22.01 9.87
CA ARG A 60 5.03 22.19 11.24
C ARG A 60 5.37 23.64 11.58
N THR A 61 5.98 24.35 10.64
CA THR A 61 6.50 25.71 10.89
C THR A 61 5.50 26.81 10.56
N ASN A 62 4.55 26.54 9.66
CA ASN A 62 3.54 27.49 9.17
C ASN A 62 4.12 28.81 8.63
N LEU A 63 5.36 28.78 8.15
CA LEU A 63 6.03 29.92 7.53
C LEU A 63 5.73 29.95 6.03
N GLU A 64 5.35 31.11 5.50
CA GLU A 64 5.03 31.27 4.07
C GLU A 64 6.22 30.90 3.17
N SER A 65 7.45 31.20 3.59
CA SER A 65 8.66 30.81 2.84
C SER A 65 8.81 29.29 2.70
N ARG A 66 8.45 28.52 3.73
CA ARG A 66 8.47 27.05 3.70
C ARG A 66 7.34 26.50 2.85
N LEU A 67 6.19 27.17 2.86
CA LEU A 67 5.06 26.83 2.02
C LEU A 67 5.38 27.07 0.53
N ASN A 68 6.00 28.20 0.21
CA ASN A 68 6.47 28.51 -1.16
C ASN A 68 7.50 27.50 -1.63
N TYR A 69 8.49 27.17 -0.81
CA TYR A 69 9.47 26.14 -1.14
C TYR A 69 8.81 24.77 -1.43
N TYR A 70 7.80 24.38 -0.66
CA TYR A 70 7.03 23.17 -0.94
C TYR A 70 6.25 23.27 -2.27
N ARG A 71 5.62 24.41 -2.56
CA ARG A 71 4.90 24.66 -3.82
C ARG A 71 5.85 24.55 -5.02
N ASP A 72 7.05 25.11 -4.91
CA ASP A 72 8.07 25.04 -5.96
C ASP A 72 8.52 23.59 -6.20
N LEU A 73 8.80 22.84 -5.14
CA LEU A 73 9.14 21.41 -5.25
C LEU A 73 8.00 20.60 -5.86
N LYS A 74 6.74 20.89 -5.48
CA LYS A 74 5.57 20.23 -6.07
C LYS A 74 5.52 20.48 -7.58
N TYR A 75 5.75 21.71 -8.02
CA TYR A 75 5.77 22.07 -9.43
C TYR A 75 6.91 21.37 -10.19
N GLN A 76 8.12 21.38 -9.62
CA GLN A 76 9.28 20.70 -10.20
C GLN A 76 9.07 19.20 -10.37
N VAL A 77 8.48 18.52 -9.37
CA VAL A 77 8.13 17.09 -9.46
C VAL A 77 7.15 16.83 -10.61
N VAL A 78 6.12 17.66 -10.75
CA VAL A 78 5.13 17.52 -11.84
C VAL A 78 5.80 17.70 -13.21
N GLN A 79 6.64 18.73 -13.35
CA GLN A 79 7.38 18.93 -14.60
C GLN A 79 8.32 17.77 -14.91
N ALA A 80 9.07 17.28 -13.91
CA ALA A 80 10.00 16.17 -14.09
C ALA A 80 9.28 14.90 -14.53
N ILE A 81 8.14 14.57 -13.90
CA ILE A 81 7.31 13.43 -14.33
C ILE A 81 6.80 13.62 -15.76
N SER A 82 6.36 14.84 -16.12
CA SER A 82 5.87 15.12 -17.48
C SER A 82 6.97 14.95 -18.52
N ARG A 83 8.20 15.37 -18.21
CA ARG A 83 9.36 15.19 -19.09
C ARG A 83 9.72 13.72 -19.25
N GLU A 84 9.81 12.97 -18.15
CA GLU A 84 10.11 11.52 -18.19
C GLU A 84 9.02 10.71 -18.92
N LYS A 85 7.76 11.17 -18.89
CA LYS A 85 6.66 10.55 -19.65
C LYS A 85 6.73 10.83 -21.16
N SER A 86 7.42 11.90 -21.55
CA SER A 86 7.47 12.37 -22.94
C SER A 86 8.83 12.13 -23.61
N ALA A 87 9.81 11.64 -22.84
CA ALA A 87 11.15 11.25 -23.28
C ALA A 87 11.14 9.80 -23.79
#